data_AF-K8EMZ7-F1
#
_entry.id   AF-K8EMZ7-F1
#
_cell.length_a   1.000
_cell.length_b   1.000
_cell.length_c   1.000
_cell.angle_alpha   90.00
_cell.angle_beta   90.00
_cell.angle_gamma   90.00
#
_symmetry.space_group_name_H-M   'P 1'
#
loop_
_entity.id
_entity.type
_entity.pdbx_description
1 polymer ?
#
loop_
_entity_poly.entity_id
_entity_poly.type
_entity_poly.pdbx_seq_one_letter_code
_entity_poly.pdbx_strand_id
1 'polypeptide(L)'
;MAAPPGGSFAGAVVALLRLSRTSLLREGGGNGARGFSSSSLHLLREQQQQQEEEEDKEFGGGGEFTKSNEEERRNSAADSSSSSDTNTNNKILRLIAHDREKAGRLSANRARKDGFIPCAVFKQGEIEKTSEVCAVSEREVEKLLRKFTKYGLRTKLIDIVLDDGKRTVKAIPQQIQMHAYKNQVNNITFMRVDPETIVKVPIPVKVTGQDDCPGTKLGAFVSHTRKTIKVKCRSDQIPEAFFVDVSNMNVKDNVKIANLDIPEGVVICEHDLETPIVKMAGKLKKS
;
A
#
# COMPACT_ATOMS: atom_id res chain seq x y z
N MET A 1 -44.41 -32.15 -29.81
CA MET A 1 -44.12 -32.18 -28.36
C MET A 1 -43.03 -33.21 -28.14
N ALA A 2 -41.85 -32.97 -27.60
CA ALA A 2 -41.10 -31.79 -27.17
C ALA A 2 -39.63 -32.28 -27.11
N ALA A 3 -38.68 -31.46 -27.57
CA ALA A 3 -37.25 -31.69 -27.34
C ALA A 3 -36.83 -30.94 -26.05
N PRO A 4 -35.79 -31.45 -25.35
CA PRO A 4 -34.87 -30.56 -24.64
C PRO A 4 -33.39 -30.77 -25.02
N PRO A 5 -32.52 -29.78 -24.73
CA PRO A 5 -31.34 -29.44 -25.53
C PRO A 5 -30.00 -29.98 -24.99
N GLY A 6 -28.99 -29.88 -25.86
CA GLY A 6 -27.63 -30.38 -25.69
C GLY A 6 -26.86 -29.81 -24.49
N GLY A 7 -26.19 -30.73 -23.78
CA GLY A 7 -25.24 -30.45 -22.72
C GLY A 7 -23.83 -30.26 -23.27
N SER A 8 -23.19 -29.18 -22.82
CA SER A 8 -21.83 -28.76 -23.14
C SER A 8 -20.77 -29.79 -22.73
N PHE A 9 -19.86 -30.08 -23.66
CA PHE A 9 -18.74 -31.02 -23.53
C PHE A 9 -17.59 -30.52 -22.62
N ALA A 10 -17.70 -29.33 -22.02
CA ALA A 10 -16.66 -28.76 -21.16
C ALA A 10 -16.51 -29.47 -19.78
N GLY A 11 -17.45 -30.32 -19.38
CA GLY A 11 -17.44 -31.00 -18.08
C GLY A 11 -16.55 -32.24 -17.99
N ALA A 12 -16.23 -32.89 -19.11
CA ALA A 12 -15.56 -34.20 -19.11
C ALA A 12 -14.02 -34.11 -18.97
N VAL A 13 -13.41 -33.01 -19.42
CA VAL A 13 -11.94 -32.83 -19.42
C VAL A 13 -11.40 -32.49 -18.03
N VAL A 14 -12.20 -31.80 -17.20
CA VAL A 14 -11.83 -31.44 -15.82
C VAL A 14 -11.86 -32.64 -14.88
N ALA A 15 -12.64 -33.69 -15.20
CA ALA A 15 -12.71 -34.91 -14.40
C ALA A 15 -11.47 -35.82 -14.58
N LEU A 16 -10.85 -35.84 -15.75
CA LEU A 16 -9.67 -36.66 -16.04
C LEU A 16 -8.36 -36.11 -15.45
N LEU A 17 -8.28 -34.81 -15.19
CA LEU A 17 -7.11 -34.16 -14.56
C LEU A 17 -7.07 -34.29 -13.03
N ARG A 18 -8.14 -34.79 -12.38
CA ARG A 18 -8.18 -35.03 -10.93
C ARG A 18 -7.80 -36.45 -10.50
N LEU A 19 -7.61 -37.38 -11.43
CA LEU A 19 -7.23 -38.76 -11.12
C LEU A 19 -5.72 -39.05 -11.20
N SER A 20 -4.91 -38.15 -11.76
CA SER A 20 -3.46 -38.34 -11.90
C SER A 20 -2.59 -37.75 -10.79
N ARG A 21 -3.20 -37.12 -9.76
CA ARG A 21 -2.47 -36.61 -8.58
C ARG A 21 -2.56 -37.48 -7.33
N THR A 22 -3.37 -38.54 -7.34
CA THR A 22 -3.56 -39.41 -6.16
C THR A 22 -2.73 -40.69 -6.18
N SER A 23 -1.86 -40.92 -7.16
CA SER A 23 -1.00 -42.12 -7.24
C SER A 23 0.46 -41.89 -6.78
N LEU A 24 0.78 -40.78 -6.12
CA LEU A 24 2.15 -40.47 -5.67
C LEU A 24 2.29 -40.35 -4.14
N LEU A 25 1.66 -41.26 -3.39
CA LEU A 25 1.99 -41.48 -1.97
C LEU A 25 1.89 -42.96 -1.62
N ARG A 26 2.79 -43.79 -2.16
CA ARG A 26 3.17 -45.06 -1.54
C ARG A 26 4.51 -45.53 -2.12
N GLU A 27 5.39 -45.97 -1.22
CA GLU A 27 6.77 -46.47 -1.47
C GLU A 27 7.77 -45.34 -1.74
N GLY A 28 8.82 -45.13 -0.94
CA GLY A 28 9.76 -46.11 -0.41
C GLY A 28 11.12 -45.75 -1.02
N GLY A 29 12.14 -45.54 -0.19
CA GLY A 29 13.36 -44.81 -0.58
C GLY A 29 14.19 -45.41 -1.72
N GLY A 30 15.03 -44.57 -2.34
CA GLY A 30 16.10 -45.02 -3.23
C GLY A 30 16.43 -44.04 -4.36
N ASN A 31 17.73 -43.72 -4.48
CA ASN A 31 18.37 -42.88 -5.50
C ASN A 31 17.89 -43.09 -6.94
N GLY A 32 17.75 -42.00 -7.70
CA GLY A 32 17.78 -42.04 -9.17
C GLY A 32 17.06 -40.88 -9.86
N ALA A 33 17.73 -39.73 -9.99
CA ALA A 33 17.30 -38.70 -10.94
C ALA A 33 17.50 -39.24 -12.37
N ARG A 34 16.43 -39.68 -13.03
CA ARG A 34 16.40 -39.92 -14.47
C ARG A 34 15.62 -38.79 -15.12
N GLY A 35 16.33 -37.98 -15.91
CA GLY A 35 15.76 -36.89 -16.70
C GLY A 35 14.75 -37.40 -17.72
N PHE A 36 13.71 -36.62 -17.95
CA PHE A 36 12.77 -36.84 -19.03
C PHE A 36 13.52 -36.73 -20.37
N SER A 37 13.29 -37.70 -21.26
CA SER A 37 13.88 -37.69 -22.59
C SER A 37 13.41 -36.45 -23.37
N SER A 38 14.28 -35.89 -24.23
CA SER A 38 13.98 -34.73 -25.08
C SER A 38 12.74 -34.96 -25.96
N SER A 39 12.47 -36.22 -26.32
CA SER A 39 11.29 -36.62 -27.10
C SER A 39 9.98 -36.40 -26.35
N SER A 40 9.96 -36.52 -25.02
CA SER A 40 8.77 -36.33 -24.19
C SER A 40 8.40 -34.85 -24.03
N LEU A 41 9.37 -33.94 -24.08
CA LEU A 41 9.13 -32.49 -24.05
C LEU A 41 8.71 -31.94 -25.42
N HIS A 42 9.12 -32.56 -26.52
CA HIS A 42 8.70 -32.16 -27.87
C HIS A 42 7.21 -32.43 -28.10
N LEU A 43 6.74 -33.59 -27.64
CA LEU A 43 5.34 -34.01 -27.77
C LEU A 43 4.38 -33.14 -26.93
N LEU A 44 4.84 -32.65 -25.78
CA LEU A 44 4.11 -31.69 -24.93
C LEU A 44 4.04 -30.29 -25.55
N ARG A 45 5.05 -29.89 -26.32
CA ARG A 45 5.11 -28.59 -27.00
C ARG A 45 4.25 -28.57 -28.26
N GLU A 46 4.22 -29.68 -28.99
CA GLU A 46 3.31 -29.88 -30.14
C GLU A 46 1.84 -29.92 -29.70
N GLN A 47 1.53 -30.54 -28.56
CA GLN A 47 0.16 -30.56 -28.02
C GLN A 47 -0.31 -29.18 -27.50
N GLN A 48 0.61 -28.30 -27.07
CA GLN A 48 0.27 -26.93 -26.67
C GLN A 48 0.04 -26.01 -27.88
N GLN A 49 0.83 -26.16 -28.96
CA GLN A 49 0.64 -25.36 -30.18
C GLN A 49 -0.65 -25.71 -30.92
N GLN A 50 -1.09 -26.98 -30.88
CA GLN A 50 -2.36 -27.38 -31.47
C GLN A 50 -3.59 -26.85 -30.72
N GLN A 51 -3.48 -26.56 -29.41
CA GLN A 51 -4.55 -25.92 -28.64
C GLN A 51 -4.62 -24.40 -28.89
N GLU A 52 -3.48 -23.73 -29.09
CA GLU A 52 -3.46 -22.29 -29.43
C GLU A 52 -3.96 -22.03 -30.87
N GLU A 53 -3.71 -22.93 -31.83
CA GLU A 53 -4.21 -22.81 -33.21
C GLU A 53 -5.72 -23.13 -33.38
N GLU A 54 -6.36 -23.76 -32.39
CA GLU A 54 -7.81 -23.99 -32.37
C GLU A 54 -8.59 -22.82 -31.74
N GLU A 55 -7.99 -22.05 -30.82
CA GLU A 55 -8.63 -20.86 -30.22
C GLU A 55 -8.70 -19.66 -31.20
N ASP A 56 -7.76 -19.56 -32.15
CA ASP A 56 -7.75 -18.50 -33.19
C ASP A 56 -8.79 -18.71 -34.31
N LYS A 57 -9.46 -19.87 -34.36
CA LYS A 57 -10.51 -20.17 -35.36
C LYS A 57 -11.93 -19.85 -34.91
N GLU A 58 -12.16 -19.54 -33.62
CA GLU A 58 -13.47 -19.15 -33.11
C GLU A 58 -13.71 -17.62 -33.08
N PHE A 59 -12.72 -16.80 -33.44
CA PHE A 59 -12.85 -15.33 -33.51
C PHE A 59 -12.62 -14.74 -34.91
N GLY A 60 -13.00 -15.47 -35.96
CA GLY A 60 -12.98 -15.00 -37.35
C GLY A 60 -14.37 -14.67 -37.88
N GLY A 61 -14.88 -13.46 -37.60
CA GLY A 61 -16.16 -12.98 -38.11
C GLY A 61 -16.10 -11.52 -38.55
N GLY A 62 -15.69 -11.30 -39.81
CA GLY A 62 -15.85 -10.01 -40.48
C GLY A 62 -17.33 -9.73 -40.78
N GLY A 63 -17.77 -8.51 -40.51
CA GLY A 63 -19.10 -8.00 -40.85
C GLY A 63 -19.04 -6.51 -41.15
N GLU A 64 -19.39 -6.16 -42.38
CA GLU A 64 -19.37 -4.82 -42.95
C GLU A 64 -20.41 -3.85 -42.34
N PHE A 65 -19.95 -2.63 -42.10
CA PHE A 65 -20.56 -1.35 -42.46
C PHE A 65 -22.09 -1.25 -42.65
N THR A 66 -22.78 -0.63 -41.68
CA THR A 66 -23.94 0.25 -41.97
C THR A 66 -23.86 1.53 -41.13
N LYS A 67 -23.81 2.67 -41.84
CA LYS A 67 -23.91 4.03 -41.31
C LYS A 67 -25.31 4.29 -40.76
N SER A 68 -25.44 4.40 -39.44
CA SER A 68 -26.61 5.03 -38.80
C SER A 68 -26.40 5.12 -37.28
N ASN A 69 -25.73 6.19 -36.82
CA ASN A 69 -26.02 6.94 -35.60
C ASN A 69 -24.85 7.87 -35.27
N GLU A 70 -24.72 8.94 -36.06
CA GLU A 70 -23.84 10.07 -35.75
C GLU A 70 -24.57 11.24 -35.04
N GLU A 71 -25.82 11.05 -34.61
CA GLU A 71 -26.65 12.12 -34.02
C GLU A 71 -26.94 12.03 -32.52
N GLU A 72 -26.53 10.97 -31.82
CA GLU A 72 -26.70 10.88 -30.35
C GLU A 72 -25.47 11.36 -29.54
N ARG A 73 -24.36 11.72 -30.20
CA ARG A 73 -23.16 12.24 -29.55
C ARG A 73 -23.16 13.74 -29.28
N ARG A 74 -24.23 14.46 -29.63
CA ARG A 74 -24.33 15.93 -29.45
C ARG A 74 -25.25 16.40 -28.33
N ASN A 75 -26.07 15.53 -27.72
CA ASN A 75 -27.07 15.94 -26.71
C ASN A 75 -26.85 15.40 -25.29
N SER A 76 -25.62 15.00 -24.93
CA SER A 76 -25.26 14.69 -23.53
C SER A 76 -24.18 15.61 -22.95
N ALA A 77 -23.87 16.72 -23.63
CA ALA A 77 -22.84 17.69 -23.21
C ALA A 77 -23.38 18.91 -22.43
N ALA A 78 -24.63 18.91 -21.99
CA ALA A 78 -25.21 20.04 -21.25
C ALA A 78 -26.38 19.61 -20.35
N ASP A 79 -26.09 18.90 -19.26
CA ASP A 79 -26.81 18.99 -17.97
C ASP A 79 -26.30 17.94 -16.99
N SER A 80 -25.20 18.26 -16.30
CA SER A 80 -24.87 17.72 -14.98
C SER A 80 -23.79 18.59 -14.31
N SER A 81 -24.11 19.85 -14.04
CA SER A 81 -23.28 20.76 -13.26
C SER A 81 -24.08 21.32 -12.09
N SER A 82 -24.42 20.47 -11.11
CA SER A 82 -24.75 20.90 -9.74
C SER A 82 -24.83 19.72 -8.76
N SER A 83 -23.70 19.09 -8.48
CA SER A 83 -23.41 18.52 -7.15
C SER A 83 -21.91 18.36 -7.02
N SER A 84 -21.34 19.15 -6.11
CA SER A 84 -19.91 19.29 -5.83
C SER A 84 -19.30 17.99 -5.30
N ASP A 85 -18.74 17.18 -6.19
CA ASP A 85 -17.82 16.09 -5.83
C ASP A 85 -16.44 16.65 -5.45
N THR A 86 -16.39 17.40 -4.35
CA THR A 86 -15.15 17.54 -3.58
C THR A 86 -15.02 16.30 -2.70
N ASN A 87 -14.65 15.16 -3.29
CA ASN A 87 -14.20 14.00 -2.52
C ASN A 87 -12.88 13.46 -3.07
N THR A 88 -11.83 14.11 -2.57
CA THR A 88 -10.60 13.50 -2.06
C THR A 88 -9.93 12.42 -2.90
N ASN A 89 -8.68 12.69 -3.27
CA ASN A 89 -7.65 11.75 -3.75
C ASN A 89 -7.34 10.63 -2.73
N ASN A 90 -8.34 9.87 -2.27
CA ASN A 90 -8.18 8.82 -1.28
C ASN A 90 -8.04 7.48 -1.99
N LYS A 91 -6.96 7.35 -2.79
CA LYS A 91 -6.56 6.05 -3.33
C LYS A 91 -6.18 5.16 -2.15
N ILE A 92 -7.08 4.25 -1.79
CA ILE A 92 -6.85 3.27 -0.72
C ILE A 92 -5.58 2.48 -1.07
N LEU A 93 -4.62 2.50 -0.15
CA LEU A 93 -3.36 1.78 -0.32
C LEU A 93 -3.61 0.32 0.03
N ARG A 94 -3.25 -0.59 -0.87
CA ARG A 94 -3.40 -2.04 -0.67
C ARG A 94 -2.03 -2.69 -0.56
N LEU A 95 -1.85 -3.55 0.44
CA LEU A 95 -0.66 -4.38 0.60
C LEU A 95 -1.08 -5.84 0.68
N ILE A 96 -0.44 -6.69 -0.11
CA ILE A 96 -0.63 -8.13 -0.04
C ILE A 96 0.31 -8.67 1.05
N ALA A 97 -0.26 -9.34 2.03
CA ALA A 97 0.44 -9.95 3.13
C ALA A 97 0.30 -11.47 3.06
N HIS A 98 1.43 -12.16 3.20
CA HIS A 98 1.48 -13.61 3.31
C HIS A 98 1.56 -14.00 4.78
N ASP A 99 0.70 -14.93 5.19
CA ASP A 99 0.69 -15.41 6.56
C ASP A 99 1.93 -16.23 6.86
N ARG A 100 2.37 -16.15 8.14
CA ARG A 100 3.54 -16.86 8.62
C ARG A 100 3.15 -17.75 9.78
N GLU A 101 3.50 -19.03 9.67
CA GLU A 101 3.17 -20.04 10.68
C GLU A 101 3.79 -19.76 12.05
N LYS A 102 4.97 -19.12 12.11
CA LYS A 102 5.72 -18.93 13.36
C LYS A 102 6.28 -17.52 13.51
N ALA A 103 5.97 -16.91 14.66
CA ALA A 103 6.69 -15.77 15.20
C ALA A 103 8.10 -16.19 15.66
N GLY A 104 9.10 -15.33 15.46
CA GLY A 104 10.46 -15.56 15.98
C GLY A 104 11.59 -15.09 15.07
N ARG A 105 12.81 -15.08 15.62
CA ARG A 105 14.02 -14.57 14.97
C ARG A 105 14.37 -15.31 13.68
N LEU A 106 14.34 -16.64 13.68
CA LEU A 106 14.73 -17.45 12.52
C LEU A 106 13.76 -17.28 11.35
N SER A 107 12.46 -17.37 11.64
CA SER A 107 11.38 -17.13 10.68
C SER A 107 11.49 -15.72 10.07
N ALA A 108 11.73 -14.69 10.89
CA ALA A 108 11.87 -13.32 10.41
C ALA A 108 13.12 -13.14 9.54
N ASN A 109 14.24 -13.79 9.88
CA ASN A 109 15.45 -13.74 9.07
C ASN A 109 15.29 -14.47 7.74
N ARG A 110 14.54 -15.57 7.69
CA ARG A 110 14.23 -16.26 6.44
C ARG A 110 13.38 -15.39 5.52
N ALA A 111 12.29 -14.82 6.02
CA ALA A 111 11.44 -13.90 5.26
C ALA A 111 12.25 -12.74 4.62
N ARG A 112 13.18 -12.13 5.36
CA ARG A 112 14.05 -11.07 4.83
C ARG A 112 15.02 -11.55 3.74
N LYS A 113 15.53 -12.78 3.84
CA LYS A 113 16.36 -13.36 2.78
C LYS A 113 15.55 -13.58 1.51
N ASP A 114 14.27 -13.90 1.66
CA ASP A 114 13.34 -14.16 0.57
C ASP A 114 12.75 -12.86 -0.03
N GLY A 115 13.17 -11.67 0.44
CA GLY A 115 12.70 -10.36 -0.06
C GLY A 115 11.36 -9.89 0.55
N PHE A 116 10.98 -10.47 1.69
CA PHE A 116 9.79 -10.09 2.44
C PHE A 116 10.15 -9.41 3.77
N ILE A 117 9.40 -8.38 4.13
CA ILE A 117 9.52 -7.70 5.41
C ILE A 117 8.54 -8.36 6.39
N PRO A 118 9.02 -8.85 7.55
CA PRO A 118 8.14 -9.35 8.59
C PRO A 118 7.23 -8.22 9.09
N CYS A 119 5.95 -8.53 9.26
CA CYS A 119 4.95 -7.65 9.85
C CYS A 119 4.13 -8.34 10.93
N ALA A 120 3.52 -7.52 11.78
CA ALA A 120 2.53 -7.97 12.75
C ALA A 120 1.35 -7.01 12.76
N VAL A 121 0.15 -7.56 12.78
CA VAL A 121 -1.11 -6.80 12.89
C VAL A 121 -1.66 -7.03 14.29
N PHE A 122 -1.82 -5.93 15.03
CA PHE A 122 -2.39 -5.93 16.38
C PHE A 122 -3.78 -5.32 16.37
N LYS A 123 -4.67 -5.85 17.21
CA LYS A 123 -5.94 -5.18 17.52
C LYS A 123 -5.68 -4.01 18.46
N GLN A 124 -6.43 -2.94 18.30
CA GLN A 124 -6.34 -1.78 19.19
C GLN A 124 -6.64 -2.18 20.65
N GLY A 125 -5.73 -1.80 21.57
CA GLY A 125 -5.86 -2.09 23.01
C GLY A 125 -5.26 -3.42 23.46
N GLU A 126 -4.90 -4.33 22.56
CA GLU A 126 -4.34 -5.64 22.88
C GLU A 126 -2.97 -5.81 22.20
N ILE A 127 -1.92 -5.27 22.82
CA ILE A 127 -0.53 -5.41 22.33
C ILE A 127 0.01 -6.84 22.61
N GLU A 128 -0.50 -7.50 23.65
CA GLU A 128 0.00 -8.81 24.12
C GLU A 128 -0.52 -9.98 23.29
N LYS A 129 -1.69 -9.84 22.65
CA LYS A 129 -2.22 -10.83 21.70
C LYS A 129 -1.88 -10.39 20.28
N THR A 130 -0.72 -10.83 19.80
CA THR A 130 -0.41 -10.71 18.36
C THR A 130 -1.48 -11.48 17.60
N SER A 131 -2.39 -10.78 16.92
CA SER A 131 -3.53 -11.41 16.28
C SER A 131 -3.07 -12.15 15.02
N GLU A 132 -2.20 -11.52 14.21
CA GLU A 132 -1.76 -12.06 12.92
C GLU A 132 -0.27 -11.72 12.68
N VAL A 133 0.54 -12.74 12.40
CA VAL A 133 1.95 -12.59 12.02
C VAL A 133 2.07 -12.79 10.52
N CYS A 134 2.56 -11.77 9.84
CA CYS A 134 2.54 -11.70 8.39
C CYS A 134 3.91 -11.34 7.79
N ALA A 135 4.00 -11.41 6.47
CA ALA A 135 5.11 -10.88 5.67
C ALA A 135 4.55 -10.07 4.50
N VAL A 136 5.11 -8.89 4.27
CA VAL A 136 4.77 -8.03 3.12
C VAL A 136 5.96 -7.90 2.18
N SER A 137 5.72 -7.67 0.89
CA SER A 137 6.79 -7.51 -0.09
C SER A 137 7.65 -6.28 0.20
N GLU A 138 8.98 -6.43 0.21
CA GLU A 138 9.91 -5.32 0.41
C GLU A 138 9.73 -4.23 -0.67
N ARG A 139 9.55 -4.65 -1.92
CA ARG A 139 9.42 -3.74 -3.07
C ARG A 139 8.19 -2.83 -2.98
N GLU A 140 7.07 -3.36 -2.49
CA GLU A 140 5.83 -2.58 -2.33
C GLU A 140 5.99 -1.54 -1.22
N VAL A 141 6.55 -1.94 -0.08
CA VAL A 141 6.82 -1.03 1.04
C VAL A 141 7.80 0.06 0.64
N GLU A 142 8.88 -0.26 -0.08
CA GLU A 142 9.84 0.73 -0.56
C GLU A 142 9.18 1.76 -1.49
N LYS A 143 8.29 1.34 -2.39
CA LYS A 143 7.51 2.26 -3.24
C LYS A 143 6.66 3.20 -2.38
N LEU A 144 5.99 2.68 -1.36
CA LEU A 144 5.19 3.50 -0.43
C LEU A 144 6.05 4.49 0.35
N LEU A 145 7.22 4.06 0.83
CA LEU A 145 8.15 4.92 1.56
C LEU A 145 8.74 6.04 0.70
N ARG A 146 9.05 5.75 -0.57
CA ARG A 146 9.50 6.78 -1.53
C ARG A 146 8.39 7.82 -1.79
N LYS A 147 7.14 7.38 -1.85
CA LYS A 147 5.99 8.27 -2.11
C LYS A 147 5.60 9.14 -0.92
N PHE A 148 5.49 8.57 0.28
CA PHE A 148 4.88 9.24 1.43
C PHE A 148 5.85 9.61 2.54
N THR A 149 7.13 9.24 2.43
CA THR A 149 8.12 9.26 3.52
C THR A 149 7.74 8.35 4.70
N LYS A 150 8.69 8.09 5.60
CA LYS A 150 8.47 7.24 6.79
C LYS A 150 7.32 7.74 7.67
N TYR A 151 7.20 9.05 7.86
CA TYR A 151 6.21 9.62 8.77
C TYR A 151 4.85 9.81 8.11
N GLY A 152 4.81 10.22 6.84
CA GLY A 152 3.55 10.30 6.10
C GLY A 152 2.93 8.93 5.86
N LEU A 153 3.71 7.85 5.75
CA LEU A 153 3.13 6.51 5.66
C LEU A 153 2.36 6.11 6.93
N ARG A 154 2.73 6.64 8.11
CA ARG A 154 2.09 6.33 9.39
C ARG A 154 0.74 7.04 9.60
N THR A 155 0.41 8.03 8.76
CA THR A 155 -0.90 8.71 8.78
C THR A 155 -1.90 8.08 7.81
N LYS A 156 -1.47 7.13 6.97
CA LYS A 156 -2.31 6.51 5.95
C LYS A 156 -2.98 5.24 6.44
N LEU A 157 -4.25 5.10 6.06
CA LEU A 157 -4.99 3.84 6.14
C LEU A 157 -4.52 2.91 5.02
N ILE A 158 -4.21 1.67 5.38
CA ILE A 158 -3.76 0.64 4.46
C ILE A 158 -4.64 -0.59 4.62
N ASP A 159 -5.13 -1.08 3.48
CA ASP A 159 -5.85 -2.34 3.39
C ASP A 159 -4.83 -3.47 3.27
N ILE A 160 -4.68 -4.25 4.35
CA ILE A 160 -3.84 -5.43 4.39
C ILE A 160 -4.68 -6.62 3.96
N VAL A 161 -4.27 -7.26 2.87
CA VAL A 161 -4.91 -8.46 2.34
C VAL A 161 -4.19 -9.67 2.91
N LEU A 162 -4.90 -10.49 3.67
CA LEU A 162 -4.42 -11.71 4.34
C LEU A 162 -5.09 -12.94 3.72
N ASP A 163 -4.65 -14.14 4.11
CA ASP A 163 -5.23 -15.43 3.69
C ASP A 163 -5.31 -15.58 2.15
N ASP A 164 -4.26 -15.20 1.43
CA ASP A 164 -4.17 -15.23 -0.04
C ASP A 164 -5.32 -14.52 -0.77
N GLY A 165 -5.85 -13.44 -0.21
CA GLY A 165 -6.91 -12.65 -0.84
C GLY A 165 -8.28 -12.76 -0.19
N LYS A 166 -8.46 -13.67 0.78
CA LYS A 166 -9.79 -13.95 1.36
C LYS A 166 -10.22 -12.93 2.40
N ARG A 167 -9.27 -12.29 3.09
CA ARG A 167 -9.57 -11.36 4.18
C ARG A 167 -8.85 -10.04 3.97
N THR A 168 -9.57 -8.93 4.13
CA THR A 168 -8.98 -7.58 4.09
C THR A 168 -9.18 -6.92 5.44
N VAL A 169 -8.10 -6.39 6.01
CA VAL A 169 -8.09 -5.71 7.30
C VAL A 169 -7.57 -4.29 7.10
N LYS A 170 -8.34 -3.30 7.56
CA LYS A 170 -7.90 -1.90 7.59
C LYS A 170 -6.95 -1.69 8.75
N ALA A 171 -5.75 -1.19 8.45
CA ALA A 171 -4.72 -0.98 9.45
C ALA A 171 -3.88 0.27 9.19
N ILE A 172 -3.31 0.81 10.26
CA ILE A 172 -2.38 1.94 10.24
C ILE A 172 -1.00 1.46 10.66
N PRO A 173 0.08 1.88 9.96
CA PRO A 173 1.45 1.61 10.40
C PRO A 173 1.76 2.33 11.72
N GLN A 174 1.78 1.58 12.81
CA GLN A 174 2.11 2.14 14.12
C GLN A 174 3.61 2.42 14.24
N GLN A 175 4.45 1.48 13.80
CA GLN A 175 5.91 1.60 13.87
C GLN A 175 6.58 1.00 12.64
N ILE A 176 7.53 1.75 12.07
CA ILE A 176 8.37 1.31 10.96
C ILE A 176 9.81 1.31 11.47
N GLN A 177 10.39 0.12 11.60
CA GLN A 177 11.77 -0.07 12.00
C GLN A 177 12.65 -0.13 10.75
N MET A 178 13.57 0.83 10.65
CA MET A 178 14.59 0.82 9.61
C MET A 178 15.80 0.06 10.12
N HIS A 179 16.53 -0.56 9.20
CA HIS A 179 17.84 -1.09 9.50
C HIS A 179 18.81 0.08 9.81
N ALA A 180 19.73 -0.11 10.77
CA ALA A 180 20.56 0.96 11.30
C ALA A 180 21.54 1.58 10.26
N TYR A 181 22.09 0.76 9.37
CA TYR A 181 23.03 1.19 8.33
C TYR A 181 22.56 0.87 6.90
N LYS A 182 21.80 -0.22 6.70
CA LYS A 182 21.16 -0.51 5.42
C LYS A 182 19.94 0.40 5.30
N ASN A 183 19.74 1.04 4.15
CA ASN A 183 18.55 1.87 3.93
C ASN A 183 17.31 1.00 3.60
N GLN A 184 17.07 -0.03 4.41
CA GLN A 184 16.05 -1.05 4.23
C GLN A 184 15.13 -1.10 5.44
N VAL A 185 13.89 -1.53 5.23
CA VAL A 185 12.92 -1.71 6.30
C VAL A 185 13.14 -3.06 6.95
N ASN A 186 13.32 -3.08 8.26
CA ASN A 186 13.60 -4.30 9.02
C ASN A 186 12.32 -4.99 9.51
N ASN A 187 11.34 -4.21 9.94
CA ASN A 187 10.08 -4.68 10.52
C ASN A 187 9.01 -3.58 10.48
N ILE A 188 7.75 -3.98 10.31
CA ILE A 188 6.60 -3.06 10.34
C ILE A 188 5.54 -3.60 11.29
N THR A 189 5.11 -2.74 12.21
CA THR A 189 3.99 -3.01 13.10
C THR A 189 2.77 -2.26 12.61
N PHE A 190 1.68 -2.98 12.39
CA PHE A 190 0.39 -2.44 12.01
C PHE A 190 -0.59 -2.54 13.18
N MET A 191 -1.43 -1.52 13.30
CA MET A 191 -2.55 -1.49 14.22
C MET A 191 -3.83 -1.53 13.39
N ARG A 192 -4.65 -2.56 13.59
CA ARG A 192 -6.00 -2.63 13.02
C ARG A 192 -6.83 -1.49 13.58
N VAL A 193 -7.56 -0.81 12.70
CA VAL A 193 -8.42 0.32 13.06
C VAL A 193 -9.82 0.11 12.54
N ASP A 194 -10.79 0.40 13.40
CA ASP A 194 -12.18 0.55 13.01
C ASP A 194 -12.50 2.06 12.89
N PRO A 195 -13.43 2.48 12.00
CA PRO A 195 -13.64 3.89 11.61
C PRO A 195 -13.76 4.88 12.78
N GLU A 196 -14.52 4.48 13.81
CA GLU A 196 -14.85 5.33 14.95
C GLU A 196 -13.76 5.39 16.01
N THR A 197 -12.68 4.63 15.85
CA THR A 197 -11.70 4.46 16.92
C THR A 197 -10.74 5.64 17.02
N ILE A 198 -10.46 6.07 18.26
CA ILE A 198 -9.50 7.14 18.55
C ILE A 198 -8.09 6.57 18.51
N VAL A 199 -7.24 7.11 17.64
CA VAL A 199 -5.87 6.64 17.42
C VAL A 199 -4.85 7.71 17.78
N LYS A 200 -3.69 7.27 18.28
CA LYS A 200 -2.54 8.13 18.55
C LYS A 200 -1.54 8.02 17.41
N VAL A 201 -1.44 9.05 16.58
CA VAL A 201 -0.60 9.04 15.38
C VAL A 201 0.34 10.25 15.38
N PRO A 202 1.61 10.08 15.01
CA PRO A 202 2.50 11.21 14.75
C PRO A 202 2.32 11.71 13.32
N ILE A 203 1.90 12.95 13.19
CA ILE A 203 1.70 13.61 11.89
C ILE A 203 2.97 14.39 11.52
N PRO A 204 3.45 14.28 10.27
CA PRO A 204 4.58 15.06 9.79
C PRO A 204 4.23 16.54 9.63
N VAL A 205 5.22 17.41 9.88
CA VAL A 205 5.13 18.84 9.59
C VAL A 205 5.85 19.12 8.27
N LYS A 206 5.18 19.83 7.36
CA LYS A 206 5.71 20.33 6.09
C LYS A 206 5.80 21.85 6.14
N VAL A 207 6.88 22.38 5.59
CA VAL A 207 7.11 23.82 5.51
C VAL A 207 6.77 24.31 4.11
N THR A 208 6.06 25.44 4.03
CA THR A 208 5.72 26.15 2.79
C THR A 208 6.34 27.55 2.82
N GLY A 209 6.62 28.14 1.66
CA GLY A 209 7.17 29.50 1.61
C GLY A 209 8.67 29.62 1.90
N GLN A 210 9.43 28.53 1.73
CA GLN A 210 10.87 28.51 2.03
C GLN A 210 11.70 29.41 1.09
N ASP A 211 11.26 29.59 -0.16
CA ASP A 211 11.97 30.33 -1.20
C ASP A 211 11.78 31.86 -1.07
N ASP A 212 10.60 32.30 -0.65
CA ASP A 212 10.27 33.72 -0.51
C ASP A 212 10.78 34.34 0.80
N CYS A 213 11.14 33.48 1.76
CA CYS A 213 11.56 33.84 3.10
C CYS A 213 12.76 34.81 3.11
N PRO A 214 12.66 35.97 3.80
CA PRO A 214 13.76 36.93 3.90
C PRO A 214 14.97 36.33 4.62
N GLY A 215 14.74 35.40 5.57
CA GLY A 215 15.81 34.65 6.22
C GLY A 215 16.64 33.82 5.22
N THR A 216 16.00 33.14 4.26
CA THR A 216 16.70 32.35 3.23
C THR A 216 17.56 33.24 2.33
N LYS A 217 17.05 34.41 1.94
CA LYS A 217 17.79 35.41 1.13
C LYS A 217 19.03 35.94 1.82
N LEU A 218 19.02 36.02 3.15
CA LEU A 218 20.16 36.40 3.99
C LEU A 218 21.15 35.25 4.26
N GLY A 219 20.92 34.06 3.69
CA GLY A 219 21.76 32.87 3.86
C GLY A 219 21.43 32.04 5.11
N ALA A 220 20.28 32.24 5.73
CA ALA A 220 19.76 31.32 6.75
C ALA A 220 19.07 30.12 6.10
N PHE A 221 18.91 29.03 6.85
CA PHE A 221 18.22 27.83 6.42
C PHE A 221 17.16 27.41 7.44
N VAL A 222 16.10 26.78 6.94
CA VAL A 222 15.01 26.24 7.77
C VAL A 222 15.51 24.99 8.50
N SER A 223 15.52 25.04 9.83
CA SER A 223 15.86 23.91 10.69
C SER A 223 14.61 23.38 11.36
N HIS A 224 14.33 22.10 11.12
CA HIS A 224 13.22 21.39 11.77
C HIS A 224 13.69 20.87 13.14
N THR A 225 13.24 21.51 14.22
CA THR A 225 13.47 21.03 15.59
C THR A 225 12.61 19.80 15.87
N ARG A 226 11.34 19.82 15.45
CA ARG A 226 10.43 18.67 15.48
C ARG A 226 9.89 18.41 14.07
N LYS A 227 10.10 17.21 13.56
CA LYS A 227 9.59 16.76 12.25
C LYS A 227 8.16 16.22 12.31
N THR A 228 7.72 15.82 13.51
CA THR A 228 6.43 15.19 13.73
C THR A 228 5.82 15.65 15.04
N ILE A 229 4.49 15.73 15.08
CA ILE A 229 3.71 16.07 16.27
C ILE A 229 2.76 14.92 16.57
N LYS A 230 2.73 14.47 17.82
CA LYS A 230 1.82 13.40 18.24
C LYS A 230 0.43 13.96 18.51
N VAL A 231 -0.58 13.41 17.85
CA VAL A 231 -1.98 13.79 18.08
C VAL A 231 -2.84 12.57 18.37
N LYS A 232 -3.99 12.83 18.98
CA LYS A 232 -5.14 11.94 19.08
C LYS A 232 -6.20 12.44 18.09
N CYS A 233 -6.66 11.57 17.22
CA CYS A 233 -7.72 11.86 16.26
C CYS A 233 -8.55 10.58 16.02
N ARG A 234 -9.75 10.75 15.48
CA ARG A 234 -10.53 9.61 14.95
C ARG A 234 -9.84 9.06 13.70
N SER A 235 -9.98 7.77 13.44
CA SER A 235 -9.34 7.15 12.29
C SER A 235 -9.81 7.70 10.93
N ASP A 236 -11.05 8.21 10.87
CA ASP A 236 -11.62 8.86 9.68
C ASP A 236 -11.10 10.30 9.45
N GLN A 237 -10.58 10.96 10.49
CA GLN A 237 -10.19 12.37 10.47
C GLN A 237 -8.68 12.57 10.63
N ILE A 238 -7.86 11.60 10.19
CA ILE A 238 -6.40 11.72 10.28
C ILE A 238 -5.91 12.70 9.21
N PRO A 239 -5.33 13.86 9.60
CA PRO A 239 -4.74 14.77 8.63
C PRO A 239 -3.42 14.20 8.09
N GLU A 240 -3.11 14.49 6.82
CA GLU A 240 -1.93 13.94 6.17
C GLU A 240 -0.62 14.56 6.67
N ALA A 241 -0.62 15.88 6.83
CA ALA A 241 0.49 16.70 7.28
C ALA A 241 -0.02 18.03 7.84
N PHE A 242 0.76 18.63 8.74
CA PHE A 242 0.58 20.03 9.14
C PHE A 242 1.43 20.92 8.23
N PHE A 243 0.87 22.03 7.77
CA PHE A 243 1.59 23.01 6.97
C PHE A 243 1.99 24.19 7.86
N VAL A 244 3.25 24.61 7.75
CA VAL A 244 3.79 25.77 8.44
C VAL A 244 4.32 26.73 7.40
N ASP A 245 3.74 27.92 7.33
CA ASP A 245 4.23 28.99 6.47
C ASP A 245 5.42 29.70 7.12
N VAL A 246 6.53 29.80 6.38
CA VAL A 246 7.75 30.50 6.80
C VAL A 246 8.06 31.73 5.93
N SER A 247 7.17 32.11 5.01
CA SER A 247 7.38 33.17 4.02
C SER A 247 7.80 34.51 4.64
N ASN A 248 7.31 34.83 5.84
CA ASN A 248 7.55 36.12 6.50
C ASN A 248 8.54 36.05 7.68
N MET A 249 9.27 34.94 7.85
CA MET A 249 10.16 34.75 9.00
C MET A 249 11.56 35.35 8.79
N ASN A 250 12.10 36.00 9.82
CA ASN A 250 13.47 36.51 9.85
C ASN A 250 14.46 35.51 10.45
N VAL A 251 15.75 35.84 10.39
CA VAL A 251 16.81 35.04 11.00
C VAL A 251 16.65 35.03 12.53
N LYS A 252 16.70 33.84 13.14
CA LYS A 252 16.45 33.53 14.57
C LYS A 252 14.99 33.44 15.00
N ASP A 253 14.03 33.67 14.10
CA ASP A 253 12.63 33.44 14.43
C ASP A 253 12.31 31.94 14.52
N ASN A 254 11.29 31.62 15.31
CA ASN A 254 10.81 30.27 15.55
C ASN A 254 9.28 30.19 15.53
N VAL A 255 8.74 29.09 14.99
CA VAL A 255 7.32 28.76 15.03
C VAL A 255 7.08 27.76 16.16
N LYS A 256 6.20 28.11 17.09
CA LYS A 256 5.77 27.25 18.21
C LYS A 256 4.60 26.34 17.82
N ILE A 257 4.35 25.29 18.60
CA ILE A 257 3.20 24.39 18.40
C ILE A 257 1.86 25.12 18.52
N ALA A 258 1.77 26.10 19.43
CA ALA A 258 0.57 26.90 19.62
C ALA A 258 0.13 27.70 18.37
N ASN A 259 1.05 27.97 17.43
CA ASN A 259 0.77 28.77 16.23
C ASN A 259 0.38 27.91 15.03
N LEU A 260 0.12 26.61 15.23
CA LEU A 260 -0.33 25.72 14.17
C LEU A 260 -1.84 25.80 13.96
N ASP A 261 -2.24 25.75 12.70
CA ASP A 261 -3.62 25.51 12.32
C ASP A 261 -3.96 24.04 12.57
N ILE A 262 -4.79 23.81 13.59
CA ILE A 262 -5.23 22.47 13.99
C ILE A 262 -6.63 22.26 13.39
N PRO A 263 -6.82 21.22 12.55
CA PRO A 263 -8.14 20.91 12.01
C PRO A 263 -9.06 20.38 13.11
N GLU A 264 -10.37 20.53 12.90
CA GLU A 264 -11.39 20.10 13.85
C GLU A 264 -11.28 18.60 14.18
N GLY A 265 -11.46 18.25 15.47
CA GLY A 265 -11.41 16.85 15.93
C GLY A 265 -10.01 16.29 16.22
N VAL A 266 -8.95 17.09 16.06
CA VAL A 266 -7.57 16.69 16.37
C VAL A 266 -7.11 17.28 17.71
N VAL A 267 -6.68 16.42 18.63
CA VAL A 267 -6.16 16.81 19.95
C VAL A 267 -4.66 16.56 20.02
N ILE A 268 -3.88 17.61 20.27
CA ILE A 268 -2.43 17.50 20.45
C ILE A 268 -2.14 16.75 21.77
N CYS A 269 -1.24 15.77 21.73
CA CYS A 269 -0.88 14.96 22.92
C CYS A 269 0.28 15.53 23.73
N GLU A 270 0.93 16.58 23.22
CA GLU A 270 2.12 17.16 23.83
C GLU A 270 1.72 18.16 24.91
N HIS A 271 2.43 18.11 26.05
CA HIS A 271 2.17 19.00 27.20
C HIS A 271 2.72 20.41 26.95
N ASP A 272 3.86 20.54 26.27
CA ASP A 272 4.56 21.81 26.07
C ASP A 272 4.25 22.44 24.71
N LEU A 273 3.16 23.21 24.64
CA LEU A 273 2.73 23.93 23.43
C LEU A 273 3.69 25.05 23.00
N GLU A 274 4.58 25.48 23.89
CA GLU A 274 5.59 26.50 23.60
C GLU A 274 6.81 25.97 22.85
N THR A 275 6.91 24.65 22.67
CA THR A 275 8.08 24.07 22.01
C THR A 275 8.18 24.55 20.55
N PRO A 276 9.36 25.02 20.10
CA PRO A 276 9.55 25.38 18.69
C PRO A 276 9.56 24.13 17.79
N ILE A 277 8.81 24.18 16.70
CA ILE A 277 8.76 23.14 15.67
C ILE A 277 9.80 23.43 14.60
N VAL A 278 9.76 24.65 14.07
CA VAL A 278 10.62 25.14 12.99
C VAL A 278 11.36 26.37 13.50
N LYS A 279 12.64 26.48 13.16
CA LYS A 279 13.46 27.64 13.47
C LYS A 279 14.27 28.05 12.24
N MET A 280 14.45 29.35 12.06
CA MET A 280 15.35 29.89 11.05
C MET A 280 16.76 29.96 11.62
N ALA A 281 17.63 29.06 11.18
CA ALA A 281 19.01 28.97 11.64
C ALA A 281 19.96 29.62 10.62
N GLY A 282 20.77 30.58 11.04
CA GLY A 282 21.73 31.24 10.18
C GLY A 282 22.58 32.23 10.96
N LYS A 283 23.78 32.52 10.45
CA LYS A 283 24.61 33.62 10.95
C LYS A 283 24.33 34.83 10.08
N LEU A 284 23.81 35.89 10.69
CA LEU A 284 23.81 37.21 10.06
C LEU A 284 25.27 37.59 9.79
N LYS A 285 25.64 37.83 8.54
CA LYS A 285 26.90 38.54 8.24
C LYS A 285 26.76 39.91 8.92
N LYS A 286 27.54 40.15 9.98
CA LYS A 286 27.74 41.50 10.48
C LYS A 286 28.36 42.30 9.33
N SER A 287 27.64 43.33 8.88
CA SER A 287 28.19 44.41 8.07
C SER A 287 29.17 45.23 8.90
#